data_AF-A0A8H7TZL8-F1
#
_entry.id   AF-A0A8H7TZL8-F1
#
_cell.length_a   1.000
_cell.length_b   1.000
_cell.length_c   1.000
_cell.angle_alpha   90.00
_cell.angle_beta   90.00
_cell.angle_gamma   90.00
#
_symmetry.space_group_name_H-M   'P 1'
#
loop_
_entity.id
_entity.type
_entity.pdbx_description
1 polymer ?
#
loop_
_entity_poly.entity_id
_entity_poly.type
_entity_poly.pdbx_seq_one_letter_code
_entity_poly.pdbx_strand_id
1 'polypeptide(L)'
;MSTTNGIAVGDDPRDSTAEAPLTFPETWQNDQLDGFNASIMFGTGLIMVTRNRYLAWPSLVLSINSWINQHSLRTKEGGQSATTTVLLAATALLTSYLPLFMIGPKQRQTALPLTSP
;
A
#
# COMPACT_ATOMS: atom_id res chain seq x y z
N MET A 1 31.49 3.46 43.15
CA MET A 1 30.16 4.09 43.15
C MET A 1 30.31 5.45 42.48
N SER A 2 30.03 5.53 41.17
CA SER A 2 30.21 6.75 40.37
C SER A 2 28.83 7.36 40.11
N THR A 3 28.56 8.47 40.77
CA THR A 3 27.39 9.32 40.60
C THR A 3 27.63 10.30 39.45
N THR A 4 27.23 9.93 38.24
CA THR A 4 27.04 10.88 37.14
C THR A 4 25.59 11.37 37.18
N ASN A 5 25.42 12.61 37.63
CA ASN A 5 24.30 13.52 37.36
C ASN A 5 22.89 12.91 37.15
N GLY A 6 22.13 12.81 38.24
CA GLY A 6 20.82 13.48 38.35
C GLY A 6 19.65 13.07 37.46
N ILE A 7 19.69 11.98 36.72
CA ILE A 7 18.54 11.48 35.95
C ILE A 7 18.27 10.06 36.42
N ALA A 8 17.12 9.83 37.05
CA ALA A 8 16.71 8.47 37.42
C ALA A 8 16.65 7.63 36.14
N VAL A 9 17.13 6.38 36.18
CA VAL A 9 17.07 5.44 35.05
C VAL A 9 15.59 5.26 34.68
N GLY A 10 15.15 5.88 33.58
CA GLY A 10 13.76 5.89 33.10
C GLY A 10 13.03 7.24 33.18
N ASP A 11 13.66 8.30 33.68
CA ASP A 11 13.07 9.66 33.77
C ASP A 11 13.64 10.62 32.70
N ASP A 12 14.25 10.07 31.65
CA ASP A 12 14.68 10.86 30.49
C ASP A 12 13.47 11.08 29.55
N PRO A 13 13.00 12.33 29.37
CA PRO A 13 11.86 12.64 28.50
C PRO A 13 12.13 12.37 27.01
N ARG A 14 13.37 12.02 26.65
CA ARG A 14 13.78 11.63 25.29
C ARG A 14 13.92 10.11 25.14
N ASP A 15 13.63 9.33 26.18
CA ASP A 15 13.73 7.88 26.14
C ASP A 15 12.59 7.28 25.30
N SER A 16 12.93 6.83 24.10
CA SER A 16 12.00 6.18 23.18
C SER A 16 11.41 4.86 23.72
N THR A 17 12.04 4.26 24.76
CA THR A 17 11.54 3.01 25.35
C THR A 17 10.37 3.22 26.31
N ALA A 18 10.12 4.46 26.75
CA ALA A 18 8.99 4.85 27.58
C ALA A 18 7.80 5.40 26.78
N GLU A 19 7.86 5.40 25.44
CA GLU A 19 6.75 5.85 24.58
C GLU A 19 5.58 4.86 24.65
N ALA A 20 4.44 5.31 25.16
CA ALA A 20 3.17 4.59 25.05
C ALA A 20 2.43 5.02 23.76
N PRO A 21 1.69 4.12 23.10
CA PRO A 21 0.78 4.50 22.02
C PRO A 21 -0.19 5.58 22.53
N LEU A 22 -0.41 6.61 21.72
CA LEU A 22 -1.36 7.66 22.04
C LEU A 22 -2.75 7.04 22.11
N THR A 23 -3.38 7.11 23.28
CA THR A 23 -4.76 6.64 23.49
C THR A 23 -5.64 7.84 23.77
N PHE A 24 -6.58 8.08 22.86
CA PHE A 24 -7.58 9.12 23.06
C PHE A 24 -8.81 8.55 23.79
N PRO A 25 -9.57 9.40 24.50
CA PRO A 25 -10.84 8.98 25.13
C PRO A 25 -11.80 8.34 24.11
N GLU A 26 -12.61 7.36 24.51
CA GLU A 26 -13.59 6.69 23.62
C GLU A 26 -14.60 7.65 22.97
N THR A 27 -14.78 8.84 23.54
CA THR A 27 -15.65 9.88 22.98
C THR A 27 -15.05 10.58 21.75
N TRP A 28 -13.76 10.38 21.47
CA TRP A 28 -13.08 10.96 20.32
C TRP A 28 -13.11 9.97 19.16
N GLN A 29 -13.60 10.41 18.00
CA GLN A 29 -13.55 9.63 16.76
C GLN A 29 -12.09 9.50 16.31
N ASN A 30 -11.46 8.38 16.63
CA ASN A 30 -10.10 8.04 16.18
C ASN A 30 -10.09 7.28 14.85
N ASP A 31 -11.20 6.62 14.51
CA ASP A 31 -11.35 5.87 13.25
C ASP A 31 -11.59 6.82 12.07
N GLN A 32 -10.54 7.48 11.61
CA GLN A 32 -10.55 8.05 10.27
C GLN A 32 -10.38 6.90 9.26
N LEU A 33 -11.50 6.23 8.95
CA LEU A 33 -11.63 5.22 7.89
C LEU A 33 -10.78 5.64 6.69
N ASP A 34 -9.73 4.87 6.41
CA ASP A 34 -8.86 5.11 5.26
C ASP A 34 -9.51 4.55 3.99
N GLY A 35 -10.68 5.11 3.64
CA GLY A 35 -11.47 4.69 2.50
C GLY A 35 -10.70 4.81 1.19
N PHE A 36 -9.74 5.74 1.12
CA PHE A 36 -8.87 5.89 -0.03
C PHE A 36 -7.88 4.73 -0.15
N ASN A 37 -7.10 4.40 0.88
CA ASN A 37 -6.19 3.24 0.80
C ASN A 37 -6.95 1.92 0.65
N ALA A 38 -8.12 1.77 1.27
CA ALA A 38 -9.00 0.62 1.07
C ALA A 38 -9.43 0.49 -0.40
N SER A 39 -9.80 1.59 -1.07
CA SER A 39 -10.16 1.58 -2.49
C SER A 39 -8.98 1.22 -3.40
N ILE A 40 -7.76 1.68 -3.07
CA ILE A 40 -6.54 1.32 -3.79
C ILE A 40 -6.23 -0.16 -3.63
N MET A 41 -6.32 -0.70 -2.41
CA MET A 41 -6.13 -2.14 -2.17
C MET A 41 -7.13 -2.99 -2.94
N PHE A 42 -8.42 -2.61 -2.89
CA PHE A 42 -9.46 -3.30 -3.62
C PHE A 42 -9.21 -3.25 -5.14
N GLY A 43 -8.89 -2.06 -5.68
CA GLY A 43 -8.53 -1.89 -7.09
C GLY A 43 -7.31 -2.72 -7.48
N THR A 44 -6.31 -2.79 -6.61
CA THR A 44 -5.11 -3.61 -6.81
C THR A 44 -5.43 -5.11 -6.87
N GLY A 45 -6.33 -5.59 -6.01
CA GLY A 45 -6.84 -6.95 -6.07
C GLY A 45 -7.56 -7.26 -7.39
N LEU A 46 -8.42 -6.34 -7.86
CA LEU A 46 -9.07 -6.48 -9.17
C LEU A 46 -8.07 -6.53 -10.33
N ILE A 47 -6.99 -5.76 -10.27
CA ILE A 47 -5.94 -5.76 -11.30
C ILE A 47 -5.21 -7.10 -11.32
N MET A 48 -4.92 -7.70 -10.16
CA MET A 48 -4.29 -9.03 -10.11
C MET A 48 -5.19 -10.12 -10.71
N VAL A 49 -6.50 -10.05 -10.49
CA VAL A 49 -7.48 -11.01 -11.04
C VAL A 49 -7.66 -10.81 -12.54
N THR A 50 -7.84 -9.58 -12.98
CA THR A 50 -8.08 -9.25 -14.41
C THR A 50 -6.80 -9.26 -15.25
N ARG A 51 -5.63 -9.13 -14.59
CA ARG A 51 -4.31 -8.98 -15.22
C ARG A 51 -4.27 -7.83 -16.23
N ASN A 52 -5.02 -6.75 -15.99
CA ASN A 52 -5.09 -5.61 -16.90
C ASN A 52 -3.98 -4.60 -16.66
N ARG A 53 -2.99 -4.57 -17.57
CA ARG A 53 -1.84 -3.64 -17.52
C ARG A 53 -2.23 -2.16 -17.54
N TYR A 54 -3.35 -1.81 -18.18
CA TYR A 54 -3.75 -0.40 -18.33
C TYR A 54 -4.27 0.19 -17.02
N LEU A 55 -4.72 -0.66 -16.10
CA LEU A 55 -5.20 -0.28 -14.78
C LEU A 55 -4.09 -0.35 -13.71
N ALA A 56 -3.05 -1.16 -13.94
CA ALA A 56 -1.91 -1.31 -13.03
C ALA A 56 -1.14 0.02 -12.82
N TRP A 57 -0.87 0.76 -13.90
CA TRP A 57 -0.13 2.02 -13.83
C TRP A 57 -0.85 3.13 -13.04
N PRO A 58 -2.14 3.44 -13.30
CA PRO A 58 -2.88 4.38 -12.48
C PRO A 58 -2.94 3.99 -11.00
N SER A 59 -3.14 2.70 -10.70
CA SER A 59 -3.19 2.20 -9.31
C SER A 59 -1.87 2.42 -8.57
N LEU A 60 -0.74 2.20 -9.24
CA LEU A 60 0.59 2.41 -8.68
C LEU A 60 0.90 3.90 -8.47
N VAL A 61 0.53 4.77 -9.40
CA VAL A 61 0.70 6.23 -9.22
C VAL A 61 -0.15 6.73 -8.06
N LEU A 62 -1.39 6.23 -7.95
CA LEU A 62 -2.32 6.60 -6.88
C LEU A 62 -1.84 6.12 -5.51
N SER A 63 -1.26 4.92 -5.43
CA SER A 63 -0.67 4.41 -4.18
C SER A 63 0.57 5.21 -3.75
N ILE A 64 1.43 5.62 -4.70
CA ILE A 64 2.56 6.50 -4.40
C ILE A 64 2.07 7.86 -3.91
N ASN A 65 1.03 8.42 -4.53
CA ASN A 65 0.44 9.67 -4.08
C ASN A 65 -0.13 9.53 -2.66
N SER A 66 -0.78 8.41 -2.35
CA SER A 66 -1.24 8.10 -0.99
C SER A 66 -0.08 8.03 0.01
N TRP A 67 1.03 7.40 -0.38
CA TRP A 67 2.21 7.23 0.47
C TRP A 67 2.91 8.55 0.80
N ILE A 68 3.06 9.44 -0.19
CA ILE A 68 3.66 10.77 0.03
C ILE A 68 2.77 11.64 0.91
N ASN A 69 1.45 11.54 0.77
CA ASN A 69 0.49 12.32 1.55
C ASN A 69 0.17 11.70 2.93
N GLN A 70 0.76 10.56 3.28
CA GLN A 70 0.52 9.94 4.58
C GLN A 70 1.26 10.70 5.69
N HIS A 71 0.50 11.32 6.60
CA HIS A 71 1.06 12.09 7.71
C HIS A 71 1.66 11.15 8.78
N SER A 72 2.88 11.41 9.27
CA SER A 72 3.62 10.50 10.18
C SER A 72 2.92 10.21 11.51
N LEU A 73 2.02 11.09 11.96
CA LEU A 73 1.16 10.81 13.13
C LEU A 73 0.29 9.55 12.92
N ARG A 74 -0.17 9.28 11.69
CA ARG A 74 -1.01 8.11 11.36
C ARG A 74 -0.26 6.78 11.34
N THR A 75 1.07 6.80 11.23
CA THR A 75 1.89 5.58 11.27
C THR A 75 2.05 5.05 12.69
N LYS A 76 2.06 5.92 13.71
CA LYS A 76 2.18 5.51 15.12
C LYS A 76 0.85 5.00 15.71
N GLU A 77 -0.29 5.42 15.15
CA GLU A 77 -1.65 5.08 15.61
C GLU A 77 -2.15 3.68 15.14
N GLY A 78 -1.30 2.86 14.49
CA GLY A 78 -1.69 1.52 14.04
C GLY A 78 -2.53 1.47 12.75
N GLY A 79 -2.65 2.60 12.03
CA GLY A 79 -3.25 2.63 10.70
C GLY A 79 -2.48 1.79 9.69
N GLN A 80 -3.19 1.23 8.70
CA GLN A 80 -2.58 0.46 7.62
C GLN A 80 -1.47 1.27 6.94
N SER A 81 -0.23 0.77 6.99
CA SER A 81 0.93 1.46 6.42
C SER A 81 0.76 1.61 4.91
N ALA A 82 0.79 2.85 4.38
CA ALA A 82 0.66 3.07 2.93
C ALA A 82 1.82 2.44 2.16
N THR A 83 2.95 2.18 2.82
CA THR A 83 4.06 1.39 2.30
C THR A 83 3.59 0.00 1.83
N THR A 84 2.71 -0.64 2.59
CA THR A 84 2.14 -1.94 2.25
C THR A 84 1.25 -1.86 1.01
N THR A 85 0.48 -0.77 0.88
CA THR A 85 -0.37 -0.50 -0.29
C THR A 85 0.47 -0.26 -1.55
N VAL A 86 1.59 0.49 -1.45
CA VAL A 86 2.53 0.69 -2.56
C VAL A 86 3.19 -0.61 -2.99
N LEU A 87 3.64 -1.42 -2.03
CA LEU A 87 4.22 -2.73 -2.30
C LEU A 87 3.22 -3.66 -3.02
N LEU A 88 1.97 -3.66 -2.57
CA LEU A 88 0.92 -4.44 -3.20
C LEU A 88 0.62 -3.96 -4.63
N ALA A 89 0.59 -2.65 -4.85
CA ALA A 89 0.42 -2.09 -6.19
C ALA A 89 1.59 -2.46 -7.14
N ALA A 90 2.83 -2.47 -6.63
CA ALA A 90 4.00 -2.88 -7.40
C ALA A 90 3.95 -4.37 -7.78
N THR A 91 3.54 -5.24 -6.85
CA THR A 91 3.37 -6.67 -7.14
C THR A 91 2.21 -6.95 -8.10
N ALA A 92 1.13 -6.15 -8.05
CA ALA A 92 0.06 -6.22 -9.06
C ALA A 92 0.55 -5.83 -10.45
N LEU A 93 1.42 -4.82 -10.55
CA LEU A 93 2.05 -4.44 -11.80
C LEU A 93 2.87 -5.60 -12.35
N LEU A 94 3.78 -6.19 -11.56
CA LEU A 94 4.54 -7.37 -11.96
C LEU A 94 3.64 -8.53 -12.41
N THR A 95 2.57 -8.82 -11.66
CA THR A 95 1.62 -9.88 -11.98
C THR A 95 0.87 -9.64 -13.28
N SER A 96 0.58 -8.38 -13.62
CA SER A 96 -0.07 -8.02 -14.90
C SER A 96 0.86 -8.22 -16.10
N TYR A 97 2.19 -8.15 -15.90
CA TYR A 97 3.19 -8.37 -16.95
C TYR A 97 3.62 -9.84 -17.09
N LEU A 98 3.46 -10.67 -16.05
CA LEU A 98 3.75 -12.11 -16.11
C LEU A 98 3.14 -12.85 -17.32
N PRO A 99 1.84 -12.70 -17.66
CA PRO A 99 1.27 -13.40 -18.81
C PRO A 99 1.89 -12.99 -20.15
N LEU A 100 2.50 -11.80 -20.26
CA LEU A 100 3.21 -11.39 -21.48
C LEU A 100 4.45 -12.26 -21.73
N PHE A 101 5.11 -12.71 -20.67
CA PHE A 101 6.31 -13.54 -20.75
C PHE A 101 5.99 -15.05 -20.83
N MET A 102 4.91 -15.51 -20.19
CA MET A 102 4.50 -16.92 -20.24
C MET A 102 3.66 -17.28 -21.47
N ILE A 103 2.81 -16.36 -21.95
CA ILE A 103 1.91 -16.60 -23.07
C ILE A 103 2.49 -15.85 -24.26
N GLY A 104 3.12 -16.60 -25.18
CA GLY A 104 3.64 -16.06 -26.43
C GLY A 104 2.58 -15.23 -27.19
N PRO A 105 3.01 -14.34 -28.10
CA PRO A 105 2.13 -13.38 -28.76
C PRO A 105 0.90 -14.08 -29.32
N LYS A 106 -0.29 -13.67 -28.87
CA LYS A 106 -1.56 -14.19 -29.39
C LYS A 106 -1.56 -13.95 -30.90
N GLN A 107 -1.46 -15.00 -31.70
CA GLN A 107 -1.66 -14.88 -33.13
C GLN A 107 -3.05 -14.32 -33.34
N ARG A 108 -3.11 -13.10 -33.88
CA ARG A 108 -4.35 -12.48 -34.30
C ARG A 108 -4.90 -13.39 -35.40
N GLN A 109 -5.91 -14.20 -35.09
CA GLN A 109 -6.60 -15.01 -36.07
C GLN A 109 -7.27 -14.04 -37.03
N THR A 110 -6.59 -13.72 -38.12
CA THR A 110 -7.18 -13.05 -39.27
C THR A 110 -8.21 -14.04 -39.81
N ALA A 111 -9.47 -13.85 -39.45
CA ALA A 111 -10.56 -14.61 -40.04
C ALA A 111 -10.51 -14.36 -41.55
N LEU A 112 -9.99 -15.33 -42.31
CA LEU A 112 -10.09 -15.29 -43.75
C LEU A 112 -11.59 -15.41 -44.09
N PRO A 113 -12.14 -14.51 -44.92
CA PRO A 113 -13.52 -14.61 -45.35
C PRO A 113 -13.70 -15.93 -46.10
N LEU A 114 -14.71 -16.70 -45.69
CA LEU A 114 -15.07 -17.98 -46.27
C LEU A 114 -15.54 -17.75 -47.72
N THR A 115 -14.63 -17.83 -48.68
CA THR A 115 -14.97 -17.90 -50.10
C THR A 115 -15.40 -19.33 -50.39
N SER A 116 -16.71 -19.57 -50.44
CA SER A 116 -17.29 -20.82 -50.93
C SER A 116 -17.12 -20.95 -52.46
N PRO A 117 -16.97 -22.17 -53.00
CA PRO A 117 -16.82 -22.43 -54.44
C PRO A 117 -18.08 -22.14 -55.25
#